data_AF-A0A6M4WHW4-F1
#
_entry.id   AF-A0A6M4WHW4-F1
#
_cell.length_a   1.000
_cell.length_b   1.000
_cell.length_c   1.000
_cell.angle_alpha   90.00
_cell.angle_beta   90.00
_cell.angle_gamma   90.00
#
_symmetry.space_group_name_H-M   'P 1'
#
loop_
_entity.id
_entity.type
_entity.pdbx_description
1 polymer ?
#
loop_
_entity_poly.entity_id
_entity_poly.type
_entity_poly.pdbx_seq_one_letter_code
_entity_poly.pdbx_strand_id
1 'polypeptide(L)'
;MPIANMTWNILWSSTGTRTLEMNFGAQKAVGQVSLGQADGAGLCNSGIRGFRTRPSSTGAEQVTDFGDNFYNWPNTVFDEHLSGVTFAIALGSGQEGTAVCNIFQWS
;
A
#
# COMPACT_ATOMS: atom_id res chain seq x y z
N MET A 1 15.36 -1.86 17.04
CA MET A 1 15.01 -3.27 16.70
C MET A 1 15.24 -3.45 15.21
N PRO A 2 15.90 -4.54 14.77
CA PRO A 2 16.07 -4.83 13.34
C PRO A 2 14.72 -5.18 12.70
N ILE A 3 14.63 -5.03 11.38
CA ILE A 3 13.51 -5.58 10.61
C ILE A 3 13.64 -7.11 10.66
N ALA A 4 12.56 -7.79 11.06
CA ALA A 4 12.52 -9.23 11.22
C ALA A 4 12.00 -9.95 9.97
N ASN A 5 11.11 -9.30 9.22
CA ASN A 5 10.54 -9.86 8.00
C ASN A 5 10.21 -8.77 6.98
N MET A 6 10.19 -9.14 5.70
CA MET A 6 9.69 -8.30 4.61
C MET A 6 8.79 -9.14 3.71
N THR A 7 7.54 -8.71 3.54
CA THR A 7 6.64 -9.27 2.52
C THR A 7 6.51 -8.26 1.39
N TRP A 8 6.57 -8.72 0.14
CA TRP A 8 6.48 -7.84 -1.01
C TRP A 8 5.57 -8.40 -2.10
N ASN A 9 5.08 -7.52 -2.98
CA ASN A 9 4.29 -7.88 -4.15
C ASN A 9 4.47 -6.87 -5.28
N ILE A 10 4.06 -7.25 -6.50
CA ILE A 10 3.98 -6.35 -7.65
C ILE A 10 2.51 -6.18 -8.02
N LEU A 11 2.04 -4.94 -7.95
CA LEU A 11 0.74 -4.55 -8.45
C LEU A 11 0.89 -4.00 -9.86
N TRP A 12 0.43 -4.74 -10.86
CA TRP A 12 0.42 -4.29 -12.26
C TRP A 12 -0.98 -3.84 -12.68
N SER A 13 -1.03 -2.83 -13.56
CA SER A 13 -2.24 -2.45 -14.27
C SER A 13 -1.90 -1.90 -15.66
N SER A 14 -2.82 -2.03 -16.59
CA SER A 14 -2.78 -1.40 -17.92
C SER A 14 -3.93 -0.42 -18.18
N THR A 15 -4.80 -0.22 -17.19
CA THR A 15 -5.91 0.76 -17.25
C THR A 15 -6.37 1.16 -15.86
N GLY A 16 -6.74 2.43 -15.70
CA GLY A 16 -7.47 2.93 -14.53
C GLY A 16 -6.78 2.71 -13.18
N THR A 17 -7.59 2.62 -12.13
CA THR A 17 -7.10 2.38 -10.76
C THR A 17 -7.22 0.91 -10.39
N ARG A 18 -6.14 0.36 -9.83
CA ARG A 18 -6.07 -1.00 -9.32
C ARG A 18 -5.55 -0.97 -7.89
N THR A 19 -6.04 -1.88 -7.05
CA THR A 19 -5.60 -2.01 -5.66
C THR A 19 -5.13 -3.43 -5.34
N LEU A 20 -4.27 -3.52 -4.33
CA LEU A 20 -3.80 -4.76 -3.71
C LEU A 20 -3.88 -4.60 -2.19
N GLU A 21 -4.58 -5.50 -1.53
CA GLU A 21 -4.62 -5.56 -0.07
C GLU A 21 -3.65 -6.62 0.46
N MET A 22 -2.80 -6.23 1.41
CA MET A 22 -1.88 -7.13 2.10
C MET A 22 -2.20 -7.16 3.58
N ASN A 23 -2.57 -8.33 4.08
CA ASN A 23 -3.08 -8.54 5.44
C ASN A 23 -2.10 -9.36 6.28
N PHE A 24 -1.97 -8.99 7.55
CA PHE A 24 -1.02 -9.62 8.47
C PHE A 24 -1.48 -9.46 9.92
N GLY A 25 -0.85 -10.22 10.83
CA GLY A 25 -1.10 -10.05 12.26
C GLY A 25 -0.69 -8.66 12.74
N ALA A 26 -1.47 -8.06 13.63
CA ALA A 26 -1.22 -6.72 14.17
C ALA A 26 0.17 -6.62 14.78
N GLN A 27 1.01 -5.74 14.26
CA GLN A 27 2.38 -5.57 14.71
C GLN A 27 2.95 -4.22 14.27
N LYS A 28 4.10 -3.88 14.83
CA LYS A 28 4.92 -2.75 14.36
C LYS A 28 5.37 -3.03 12.93
N ALA A 29 4.85 -2.27 11.97
CA ALA A 29 5.16 -2.45 10.57
C ALA A 29 5.12 -1.13 9.78
N VAL A 30 5.81 -1.13 8.65
CA VAL A 30 5.78 -0.08 7.63
C VAL A 30 5.23 -0.67 6.35
N GLY A 31 4.18 -0.06 5.80
CA GLY A 31 3.83 -0.24 4.40
C GLY A 31 4.50 0.83 3.56
N GLN A 32 5.16 0.44 2.47
CA GLN A 32 5.79 1.35 1.53
C GLN A 32 5.49 0.92 0.10
N VAL A 33 5.20 1.89 -0.76
CA VAL A 33 4.99 1.66 -2.19
C VAL A 33 5.86 2.59 -3.01
N SER A 34 6.28 2.09 -4.17
CA SER A 34 6.96 2.88 -5.18
C SER A 34 6.51 2.44 -6.56
N LEU A 35 6.47 3.38 -7.50
CA LEU A 35 6.29 3.07 -8.90
C LEU A 35 7.52 2.27 -9.38
N GLY A 36 7.28 1.10 -9.96
CA GLY A 36 8.33 0.20 -10.46
C GLY A 36 8.65 0.46 -11.93
N GLN A 37 7.61 0.43 -12.77
CA GLN A 37 7.69 0.69 -14.20
C GLN A 37 6.48 1.51 -14.64
N ALA A 38 6.65 2.28 -15.70
CA ALA A 38 5.58 3.01 -16.37
C ALA A 38 5.84 3.01 -17.87
N ASP A 39 4.80 2.78 -18.65
CA ASP A 39 4.79 2.98 -20.11
C ASP A 39 3.55 3.79 -20.53
N GLY A 40 3.70 4.52 -21.63
CA GLY A 40 2.75 5.51 -22.13
C GLY A 40 3.04 6.94 -21.66
N ALA A 41 2.43 7.91 -22.36
CA ALA A 41 2.55 9.32 -22.01
C ALA A 41 1.46 9.73 -21.01
N GLY A 42 1.84 10.00 -19.76
CA GLY A 42 1.02 10.74 -18.80
C GLY A 42 1.07 10.23 -17.35
N LEU A 43 -0.06 10.26 -16.65
CA LEU A 43 -0.17 10.06 -15.20
C LEU A 43 -0.03 8.59 -14.77
N CYS A 44 1.14 8.21 -14.26
CA CYS A 44 1.33 7.00 -13.48
C CYS A 44 1.60 7.36 -12.01
N ASN A 45 0.68 6.99 -11.12
CA ASN A 45 0.81 7.22 -9.68
C ASN A 45 0.67 5.91 -8.91
N SER A 46 1.45 5.75 -7.86
CA SER A 46 1.31 4.66 -6.89
C SER A 46 1.20 5.24 -5.50
N GLY A 47 0.39 4.64 -4.64
CA GLY A 47 0.20 5.12 -3.27
C GLY A 47 -0.51 4.10 -2.39
N ILE A 48 -0.65 4.42 -1.11
CA ILE A 48 -1.43 3.65 -0.15
C ILE A 48 -2.82 4.26 -0.11
N ARG A 49 -3.82 3.51 -0.59
CA ARG A 49 -5.23 3.92 -0.63
C ARG A 49 -5.88 3.90 0.75
N GLY A 50 -5.37 3.05 1.64
CA GLY A 50 -5.82 2.92 3.01
C GLY A 50 -5.00 1.91 3.80
N PHE A 51 -5.21 1.87 5.11
CA PHE A 51 -4.57 0.91 6.00
C PHE A 51 -5.45 0.60 7.19
N ARG A 52 -5.14 -0.49 7.89
CA ARG A 52 -5.86 -0.95 9.08
C ARG A 52 -4.91 -1.13 10.24
N THR A 53 -5.29 -0.64 11.41
CA THR A 53 -4.60 -0.89 12.66
C THR A 53 -5.48 -1.67 13.62
N ARG A 54 -4.86 -2.43 14.51
CA ARG A 54 -5.57 -3.18 15.55
C ARG A 54 -4.84 -3.04 16.89
N PRO A 55 -5.17 -1.99 17.67
CA PRO A 55 -4.44 -1.65 18.90
C PRO A 55 -4.50 -2.70 20.01
N SER A 56 -5.47 -3.62 19.97
CA SER A 56 -5.54 -4.74 20.92
C SER A 56 -5.77 -6.05 20.17
N SER A 57 -5.19 -7.14 20.65
CA SER A 57 -5.25 -8.46 19.99
C SER A 57 -6.68 -8.97 19.78
N THR A 58 -7.63 -8.53 20.60
CA THR A 58 -9.06 -8.87 20.53
C THR A 58 -9.95 -7.72 20.06
N GLY A 59 -9.36 -6.55 19.77
CA GLY A 59 -10.08 -5.34 19.38
C GLY A 59 -10.51 -5.32 17.92
N ALA A 60 -11.45 -4.41 17.63
CA ALA A 60 -11.86 -4.11 16.27
C ALA A 60 -10.75 -3.40 15.49
N GLU A 61 -10.67 -3.67 14.20
CA GLU A 61 -9.78 -2.94 13.30
C GLU A 61 -10.24 -1.49 13.15
N GLN A 62 -9.29 -0.58 13.19
CA GLN A 62 -9.48 0.82 12.85
C GLN A 62 -9.04 1.00 11.40
N VAL A 63 -9.97 1.40 10.54
CA VAL A 63 -9.73 1.59 9.12
C VAL A 63 -9.44 3.05 8.85
N THR A 64 -8.34 3.32 8.15
CA THR A 64 -8.05 4.62 7.56
C THR A 64 -8.14 4.50 6.04
N ASP A 65 -9.00 5.32 5.43
CA ASP A 65 -9.27 5.36 4.01
C ASP A 65 -8.98 6.79 3.48
N PHE A 66 -8.14 6.91 2.45
CA PHE A 66 -7.71 8.21 1.91
C PHE A 66 -8.57 8.77 0.76
N GLY A 67 -9.71 8.15 0.46
CA GLY A 67 -10.55 8.46 -0.70
C GLY A 67 -9.94 8.10 -2.06
N ASP A 68 -10.73 8.18 -3.14
CA ASP A 68 -10.29 7.77 -4.49
C ASP A 68 -9.39 8.79 -5.18
N ASN A 69 -9.21 9.96 -4.58
CA ASN A 69 -8.30 10.97 -5.08
C ASN A 69 -6.84 10.55 -4.83
N PHE A 70 -6.18 10.03 -5.85
CA PHE A 70 -4.80 9.50 -5.76
C PHE A 70 -3.75 10.53 -5.31
N TYR A 71 -4.04 11.84 -5.39
CA TYR A 71 -3.17 12.87 -4.82
C TYR A 71 -3.11 12.84 -3.28
N ASN A 72 -4.07 12.17 -2.63
CA ASN A 72 -4.11 12.05 -1.17
C ASN A 72 -3.40 10.79 -0.66
N TRP A 73 -2.96 9.88 -1.54
CA TRP A 73 -2.40 8.60 -1.12
C TRP A 73 -0.93 8.76 -0.71
N PRO A 74 -0.56 8.49 0.55
CA PRO A 74 0.84 8.52 0.95
C PRO A 74 1.61 7.35 0.33
N ASN A 75 2.91 7.52 0.13
CA ASN A 75 3.78 6.42 -0.31
C ASN A 75 4.19 5.47 0.83
N THR A 76 4.02 5.91 2.07
CA THR A 76 4.44 5.17 3.26
C THR A 76 3.45 5.38 4.40
N VAL A 77 3.15 4.31 5.13
CA VAL A 77 2.44 4.35 6.42
C VAL A 77 3.21 3.53 7.45
N PHE A 78 3.25 4.00 8.68
CA PHE A 78 3.89 3.34 9.80
C PHE A 78 2.95 3.36 10.99
N ASP A 79 2.81 2.22 11.65
CA ASP A 79 2.07 2.12 12.91
C ASP A 79 2.63 0.97 13.76
N GLU A 80 2.54 1.10 15.09
CA GLU A 80 2.95 0.05 16.05
C GLU A 80 1.98 -1.14 16.06
N HIS A 81 0.79 -1.00 15.49
CA HIS A 81 -0.29 -1.98 15.48
C HIS A 81 -0.90 -2.16 14.08
N LEU A 82 -0.11 -1.97 13.03
CA LEU A 82 -0.56 -2.15 11.65
C LEU A 82 -0.97 -3.62 11.43
N SER A 83 -2.08 -3.83 10.73
CA SER A 83 -2.69 -5.16 10.48
C SER A 83 -3.09 -5.39 9.02
N GLY A 84 -3.08 -4.33 8.20
CA GLY A 84 -3.23 -4.45 6.76
C GLY A 84 -2.96 -3.14 6.06
N VAL A 85 -2.54 -3.23 4.80
CA VAL A 85 -2.29 -2.08 3.93
C VAL A 85 -2.94 -2.33 2.58
N THR A 86 -3.66 -1.34 2.06
CA THR A 86 -4.23 -1.34 0.72
C THR A 86 -3.37 -0.45 -0.16
N PHE A 87 -2.54 -1.08 -0.98
CA PHE A 87 -1.75 -0.42 -2.01
C PHE A 87 -2.59 -0.15 -3.25
N ALA A 88 -2.21 0.86 -4.02
CA ALA A 88 -2.88 1.24 -5.24
C ALA A 88 -1.91 1.75 -6.31
N ILE A 89 -2.31 1.53 -7.56
CA ILE A 89 -1.75 2.17 -8.75
C ILE A 89 -2.90 2.85 -9.49
N ALA A 90 -2.71 4.11 -9.89
CA ALA A 90 -3.64 4.89 -10.67
C ALA A 90 -2.98 5.30 -11.99
N LEU A 91 -3.65 4.94 -13.09
CA LEU A 91 -3.20 5.17 -14.45
C LEU A 91 -4.22 6.00 -15.22
N GLY A 92 -3.73 6.91 -16.05
CA GLY A 92 -4.50 7.56 -17.10
C GLY A 92 -4.80 6.62 -18.27
N SER A 93 -5.53 7.15 -19.27
CA SER A 93 -5.88 6.38 -20.47
C SER A 93 -4.65 6.06 -21.32
N GLY A 94 -4.53 4.80 -21.76
CA GLY A 94 -3.42 4.36 -22.62
C GLY A 94 -2.07 4.25 -21.91
N GLN A 95 -2.09 4.05 -20.59
CA GLN A 95 -0.89 3.90 -19.76
C GLN A 95 -0.90 2.56 -19.06
N GLU A 96 0.28 2.01 -18.83
CA GLU A 96 0.49 0.81 -18.04
C GLU A 96 1.62 1.02 -17.03
N GLY A 97 1.61 0.26 -15.95
CA GLY A 97 2.64 0.38 -14.94
C GLY A 97 2.60 -0.70 -13.88
N THR A 98 3.66 -0.72 -13.09
CA THR A 98 3.79 -1.58 -11.91
C THR A 98 4.06 -0.74 -10.67
N ALA A 99 3.55 -1.18 -9.53
CA ALA A 99 3.89 -0.67 -8.21
C ALA A 99 4.54 -1.79 -7.40
N VAL A 100 5.69 -1.49 -6.80
CA VAL A 100 6.38 -2.36 -5.84
C VAL A 100 5.80 -2.09 -4.46
N CYS A 101 5.13 -3.08 -3.88
CA CYS A 101 4.40 -2.97 -2.62
C CYS A 101 5.17 -3.74 -1.55
N ASN A 102 5.65 -3.05 -0.51
CA ASN A 102 6.47 -3.64 0.55
C ASN A 102 5.80 -3.49 1.91
N ILE A 103 5.89 -4.54 2.72
CA ILE A 103 5.56 -4.53 4.15
C ILE A 103 6.81 -4.95 4.92
N PHE A 104 7.37 -4.04 5.71
CA PHE A 104 8.48 -4.32 6.62
C PHE A 104 7.93 -4.52 8.03
N GLN A 105 8.34 -5.61 8.68
CA GLN A 105 7.82 -6.04 9.99
C GLN A 105 8.95 -6.14 11.00
N TRP A 106 8.69 -5.64 12.21
CA TRP A 106 9.62 -5.76 13.35
C TRP A 106 9.15 -6.87 14.30
N SER A 107 10.13 -7.52 14.94
CA SER A 107 9.94 -8.46 16.05
C SER A 107 10.47 -7.89 17.35
#